data_AF-A0A2V8VMT8-F1
#
_entry.id   AF-A0A2V8VMT8-F1
#
_cell.length_a   1.000
_cell.length_b   1.000
_cell.length_c   1.000
_cell.angle_alpha   90.00
_cell.angle_beta   90.00
_cell.angle_gamma   90.00
#
_symmetry.space_group_name_H-M   'P 1'
#
loop_
_entity.id
_entity.type
_entity.pdbx_description
1 polymer ?
#
loop_
_entity_poly.entity_id
_entity_poly.type
_entity_poly.pdbx_seq_one_letter_code
_entity_poly.pdbx_strand_id
1 'polypeptide(L)'
;MALTLYRRHRKECEGGHAEDSRSGEFDERRRGWKKCGCLIHVSGTLSGQFSRKQTGKANWEEAKAVAAVWESARSWDGQTKIEESVAPAPQLAAPERLTMQRALEAFTGEFEEYAAPNTQKKYRLILQKLKRFSESKGYVLLEQWGPTDVREFRSS
;
A
#
# COMPACT_ATOMS: atom_id res chain seq x y z
N MET A 1 -2.13 1.58 -21.71
CA MET A 1 -3.13 2.52 -22.24
C MET A 1 -3.41 3.51 -21.13
N ALA A 2 -3.49 4.80 -21.45
CA ALA A 2 -3.78 5.82 -20.45
C ALA A 2 -5.23 5.72 -19.98
N LEU A 3 -5.45 5.77 -18.67
CA LEU A 3 -6.75 5.84 -18.05
C LEU A 3 -7.40 7.20 -18.34
N THR A 4 -8.69 7.20 -18.65
CA THR A 4 -9.45 8.42 -18.94
C THR A 4 -10.10 8.92 -17.67
N LEU A 5 -9.84 10.17 -17.30
CA LEU A 5 -10.44 10.83 -16.14
C LEU A 5 -11.59 11.74 -16.56
N TYR A 6 -12.69 11.72 -15.82
CA TYR A 6 -13.84 12.61 -16.00
C TYR A 6 -14.51 12.90 -14.65
N ARG A 7 -15.07 14.09 -14.46
CA ARG A 7 -15.89 14.41 -13.29
C ARG A 7 -17.33 13.99 -13.54
N ARG A 8 -18.00 13.46 -12.52
CA ARG A 8 -19.44 13.16 -12.55
C ARG A 8 -20.17 14.09 -11.59
N HIS A 9 -21.09 14.89 -12.12
CA HIS A 9 -21.82 15.87 -11.32
C HIS A 9 -22.94 15.21 -10.50
N ARG A 10 -23.12 15.65 -9.25
CA ARG A 10 -24.16 15.18 -8.33
C ARG A 10 -25.35 16.14 -8.35
N LYS A 11 -26.50 15.70 -7.81
CA LYS A 11 -27.70 16.55 -7.66
C LYS A 11 -27.41 17.89 -6.99
N GLU A 12 -26.59 17.87 -5.94
CA GLU A 12 -26.19 19.05 -5.17
C GLU A 12 -24.86 19.64 -5.69
N CYS A 13 -24.80 19.91 -7.00
CA CYS A 13 -23.60 20.51 -7.59
C CYS A 13 -23.56 22.02 -7.31
N GLU A 14 -22.54 22.48 -6.61
CA GLU A 14 -22.26 23.91 -6.37
C GLU A 14 -22.14 24.73 -7.66
N GLY A 15 -21.69 24.09 -8.74
CA GLY A 15 -21.58 24.68 -10.07
C GLY A 15 -22.91 24.78 -10.83
N GLY A 16 -24.00 24.21 -10.30
CA GLY A 16 -25.30 24.16 -10.96
C GLY A 16 -25.34 23.24 -12.19
N HIS A 17 -24.41 22.29 -12.30
CA HIS A 17 -24.36 21.32 -13.40
C HIS A 17 -25.45 20.27 -13.23
N ALA A 18 -25.97 19.76 -14.35
CA ALA A 18 -27.02 18.74 -14.33
C ALA A 18 -26.51 17.45 -13.66
N GLU A 19 -27.39 16.74 -12.96
CA GLU A 19 -27.08 15.44 -12.38
C GLU A 19 -26.55 14.47 -13.45
N ASP A 20 -25.52 13.70 -13.11
CA ASP A 20 -24.90 12.69 -13.97
C ASP A 20 -24.25 13.21 -15.26
N SER A 21 -24.24 14.52 -15.47
CA SER A 21 -23.42 15.12 -16.50
C SER A 21 -21.93 14.85 -16.24
N ARG A 22 -21.16 14.71 -17.32
CA ARG A 22 -19.73 14.38 -17.27
C ARG A 22 -18.91 15.48 -17.90
N SER A 23 -17.87 15.94 -17.22
CA SER A 23 -16.93 16.94 -17.71
C SER A 23 -15.50 16.39 -17.71
N GLY A 24 -14.72 16.75 -18.72
CA GLY A 24 -13.28 16.51 -18.74
C GLY A 24 -12.50 17.71 -18.21
N GLU A 25 -11.22 17.52 -17.88
CA GLU A 25 -10.34 18.61 -17.41
C GLU A 25 -10.30 19.78 -18.40
N PHE A 26 -10.34 19.49 -19.70
CA PHE A 26 -10.34 20.50 -20.74
C PHE A 26 -11.62 21.35 -20.74
N ASP A 27 -12.79 20.74 -20.47
CA ASP A 27 -14.06 21.45 -20.41
C ASP A 27 -14.10 22.41 -19.21
N GLU A 28 -13.52 21.98 -18.08
CA GLU A 28 -13.46 22.79 -16.86
C GLU A 28 -12.47 23.95 -16.94
N ARG A 29 -11.52 23.92 -17.88
CA ARG A 29 -10.59 25.02 -18.17
C ARG A 29 -11.21 26.10 -19.08
N ARG A 30 -12.39 25.85 -19.66
CA ARG A 30 -13.05 26.84 -20.52
C ARG A 30 -13.50 28.06 -19.73
N ARG A 31 -13.42 29.23 -20.36
CA ARG A 31 -13.87 30.49 -19.77
C ARG A 31 -15.37 30.42 -19.45
N GLY A 32 -15.74 30.77 -18.22
CA GLY A 32 -17.14 30.75 -17.75
C GLY A 32 -17.59 29.44 -17.11
N TRP A 33 -16.72 28.42 -17.04
CA TRP A 33 -17.04 27.19 -16.33
C TRP A 33 -17.12 27.42 -14.81
N LYS A 34 -18.22 26.98 -14.19
CA LYS A 34 -18.40 27.05 -12.74
C LYS A 34 -17.72 25.86 -12.07
N LYS A 35 -16.73 26.13 -11.23
CA LYS A 35 -16.01 25.11 -10.45
C LYS A 35 -16.97 24.44 -9.46
N CYS A 36 -16.74 23.16 -9.18
CA CYS A 36 -17.55 22.39 -8.21
C CYS A 36 -16.71 21.31 -7.52
N GLY A 37 -17.12 20.90 -6.32
CA GLY A 37 -16.53 19.80 -5.57
C GLY A 37 -16.93 18.38 -6.00
N CYS A 38 -17.62 18.18 -7.14
CA CYS A 38 -18.08 16.83 -7.53
C CYS A 38 -16.90 15.87 -7.77
N LEU A 39 -17.05 14.58 -7.51
CA LEU A 39 -15.92 13.65 -7.55
C LEU A 39 -15.48 13.29 -8.99
N ILE A 40 -14.18 13.06 -9.13
CA ILE A 40 -13.58 12.58 -10.37
C ILE A 40 -13.62 11.05 -10.39
N HIS A 41 -13.95 10.52 -11.56
CA HIS A 41 -13.97 9.12 -11.90
C HIS A 41 -12.93 8.83 -12.96
N VAL A 42 -12.52 7.57 -13.00
CA VAL A 42 -11.56 7.05 -13.98
C VAL A 42 -12.19 5.87 -14.68
N SER A 43 -11.97 5.78 -15.99
CA SER A 43 -12.37 4.64 -16.80
C SER A 43 -11.25 4.22 -17.72
N GLY A 44 -11.10 2.91 -17.93
CA GLY A 44 -10.14 2.38 -18.88
C GLY A 44 -10.00 0.88 -18.74
N THR A 45 -8.92 0.34 -19.29
CA THR A 45 -8.58 -1.09 -19.22
C THR A 45 -7.22 -1.26 -18.56
N LEU A 46 -7.16 -1.99 -17.45
CA LEU A 46 -5.92 -2.38 -16.76
C LEU A 46 -5.82 -3.91 -16.78
N SER A 47 -4.67 -4.46 -17.16
CA SER A 47 -4.43 -5.91 -17.22
C SER A 47 -5.52 -6.72 -17.94
N GLY A 48 -6.09 -6.17 -19.02
CA GLY A 48 -7.15 -6.80 -19.79
C GLY A 48 -8.56 -6.68 -19.19
N GLN A 49 -8.69 -6.06 -18.01
CA GLN A 49 -9.98 -5.81 -17.35
C GLN A 49 -10.38 -4.34 -17.48
N PHE A 50 -11.51 -4.11 -18.15
CA PHE A 50 -12.14 -2.80 -18.20
C PHE A 50 -12.87 -2.51 -16.89
N SER A 51 -12.63 -1.35 -16.28
CA SER A 51 -13.37 -0.91 -15.11
C SER A 51 -13.57 0.59 -15.08
N ARG A 52 -14.48 1.02 -14.21
CA ARG A 52 -14.74 2.42 -13.88
C ARG A 52 -14.74 2.55 -12.37
N LYS A 53 -13.79 3.31 -11.82
CA LYS A 53 -13.67 3.55 -10.37
C LYS A 53 -13.71 5.05 -10.06
N GLN A 54 -14.26 5.38 -8.90
CA GLN A 54 -14.25 6.74 -8.36
C GLN A 54 -12.88 6.99 -7.68
N THR A 55 -12.24 8.13 -7.90
CA THR A 55 -10.95 8.44 -7.25
C THR A 55 -11.10 8.92 -5.81
N GLY A 56 -12.30 9.38 -5.43
CA GLY A 56 -12.54 10.04 -4.15
C GLY A 56 -12.02 11.48 -4.10
N LYS A 57 -11.46 12.00 -5.20
CA LYS A 57 -10.84 13.32 -5.27
C LYS A 57 -11.65 14.25 -6.17
N ALA A 58 -11.77 15.52 -5.76
CA ALA A 58 -12.34 16.59 -6.58
C ALA A 58 -11.26 17.39 -7.36
N ASN A 59 -10.00 17.30 -6.95
CA ASN A 59 -8.88 17.96 -7.62
C ASN A 59 -8.34 17.09 -8.76
N TRP A 60 -8.14 17.68 -9.95
CA TRP A 60 -7.63 16.97 -11.12
C TRP A 60 -6.22 16.42 -10.91
N GLU A 61 -5.33 17.17 -10.25
CA GLU A 61 -3.97 16.73 -9.97
C GLU A 61 -3.93 15.52 -9.04
N GLU A 62 -4.70 15.56 -7.95
CA GLU A 62 -4.83 14.41 -7.04
C GLU A 62 -5.48 13.21 -7.73
N ALA A 63 -6.49 13.43 -8.57
CA ALA A 63 -7.13 12.35 -9.32
C ALA A 63 -6.18 11.72 -10.35
N LYS A 64 -5.34 12.51 -11.02
CA LYS A 64 -4.28 12.02 -11.91
C LYS A 64 -3.23 11.21 -11.16
N ALA A 65 -2.84 11.65 -9.96
CA ALA A 65 -1.92 10.89 -9.12
C ALA A 65 -2.51 9.51 -8.78
N VAL A 66 -3.78 9.44 -8.36
CA VAL A 66 -4.48 8.17 -8.10
C VAL A 66 -4.53 7.27 -9.35
N ALA A 67 -4.87 7.82 -10.51
CA ALA A 67 -4.88 7.08 -11.76
C ALA A 67 -3.50 6.53 -12.14
N ALA A 68 -2.44 7.32 -11.94
CA ALA A 68 -1.06 6.90 -12.19
C ALA A 68 -0.63 5.72 -11.29
N VAL A 69 -1.12 5.66 -10.04
CA VAL A 69 -0.84 4.50 -9.17
C VAL A 69 -1.57 3.24 -9.67
N TRP A 70 -2.81 3.35 -10.16
CA TRP A 70 -3.50 2.19 -10.72
C TRP A 70 -2.85 1.71 -12.03
N GLU A 71 -2.36 2.63 -12.86
CA GLU A 71 -1.60 2.30 -14.07
C GLU A 71 -0.29 1.60 -13.73
N SER A 72 0.48 2.10 -12.76
CA SER A 72 1.75 1.50 -12.36
C SER A 72 1.58 0.13 -11.71
N ALA A 73 0.53 -0.03 -10.88
CA ALA A 73 0.16 -1.31 -10.29
C ALA A 73 -0.47 -2.28 -11.30
N ARG A 74 -0.86 -1.80 -12.49
CA ARG A 74 -1.68 -2.52 -13.49
C ARG A 74 -2.90 -3.20 -12.87
N SER A 75 -3.44 -2.64 -11.79
CA SER A 75 -4.52 -3.24 -11.01
C SER A 75 -5.47 -2.15 -10.54
N TRP A 76 -6.77 -2.41 -10.72
CA TRP A 76 -7.83 -1.56 -10.20
C TRP A 76 -7.90 -1.58 -8.67
N ASP A 77 -7.40 -2.66 -8.05
CA ASP A 77 -7.35 -2.83 -6.60
C ASP A 77 -6.03 -2.30 -6.01
N GLY A 78 -5.22 -1.58 -6.80
CA GLY A 78 -4.09 -0.84 -6.26
C GLY A 78 -4.50 0.11 -5.11
N GLN A 79 -5.78 0.48 -5.02
CA GLN A 79 -6.32 1.29 -3.92
C GLN A 79 -6.50 0.56 -2.58
N THR A 80 -6.66 -0.77 -2.53
CA THR A 80 -6.60 -1.48 -1.23
C THR A 80 -5.19 -1.50 -0.65
N LYS A 81 -4.17 -1.09 -1.43
CA LYS A 81 -2.80 -0.86 -0.95
C LYS A 81 -2.46 0.62 -0.70
N ILE A 82 -3.36 1.56 -1.02
CA ILE A 82 -3.09 3.01 -0.91
C ILE A 82 -3.87 3.68 0.23
N GLU A 83 -4.94 3.06 0.76
CA GLU A 83 -5.52 3.51 2.03
C GLU A 83 -4.67 3.16 3.26
N GLU A 84 -3.56 2.40 3.09
CA GLU A 84 -2.51 2.24 4.10
C GLU A 84 -1.23 3.04 3.76
N SER A 85 -1.32 4.03 2.88
CA SER A 85 -0.24 5.00 2.65
C SER A 85 -0.71 6.43 2.94
N VAL A 86 -0.97 6.70 4.22
CA VAL A 86 -1.18 8.07 4.72
C VAL A 86 0.18 8.78 4.80
N ALA A 87 0.22 9.97 4.18
CA ALA A 87 1.04 11.16 4.37
C ALA A 87 2.42 11.06 5.10
N PRO A 88 3.43 11.84 4.68
CA PRO A 88 4.67 11.98 5.43
C PRO A 88 4.38 12.69 6.76
N ALA A 89 4.13 11.91 7.81
CA ALA A 89 4.32 12.36 9.16
C ALA A 89 5.78 12.84 9.28
N PRO A 90 6.07 13.89 10.08
CA PRO A 90 7.46 14.17 10.45
C PRO A 90 8.07 12.86 10.90
N GLN A 91 9.24 12.53 10.36
CA GLN A 91 9.94 11.26 10.52
C GLN A 91 10.16 10.98 12.02
N LEU A 92 9.14 10.50 12.71
CA LEU A 92 9.26 9.69 13.90
C LEU A 92 9.84 8.40 13.34
N ALA A 93 11.16 8.29 13.47
CA ALA A 93 12.03 7.20 13.08
C ALA A 93 11.26 6.01 12.50
N ALA A 94 11.42 5.75 11.20
CA ALA A 94 11.10 4.43 10.65
C ALA A 94 11.53 3.38 11.69
N PRO A 95 10.68 2.42 12.07
CA PRO A 95 11.13 1.38 12.99
C PRO A 95 12.40 0.83 12.37
N GLU A 96 13.52 0.98 13.06
CA GLU A 96 14.84 0.66 12.49
C GLU A 96 14.72 -0.70 11.84
N ARG A 97 14.83 -0.75 10.50
CA ARG A 97 14.59 -1.96 9.71
C ARG A 97 15.28 -3.12 10.40
N LEU A 98 14.48 -3.99 11.00
CA LEU A 98 14.98 -4.82 12.08
C LEU A 98 15.65 -6.03 11.46
N THR A 99 16.97 -6.08 11.61
CA THR A 99 17.77 -7.17 11.04
C THR A 99 17.46 -8.47 11.76
N MET A 100 17.58 -9.60 11.06
CA MET A 100 17.42 -10.93 11.66
C MET A 100 18.32 -11.10 12.89
N GLN A 101 19.55 -10.59 12.81
CA GLN A 101 20.49 -10.64 13.92
C GLN A 101 19.98 -9.85 15.13
N ARG A 102 19.55 -8.60 14.93
CA ARG A 102 19.06 -7.75 16.02
C ARG A 102 17.77 -8.29 16.66
N ALA A 103 16.87 -8.85 15.85
CA ALA A 103 15.66 -9.52 16.34
C ALA A 103 15.98 -10.68 17.29
N LEU A 104 16.90 -11.54 16.85
CA LEU A 104 17.28 -12.73 17.59
C LEU A 104 17.99 -12.37 18.91
N GLU A 105 18.88 -11.38 18.88
CA GLU A 105 19.58 -10.90 20.07
C GLU A 105 18.63 -10.25 21.07
N ALA A 106 17.72 -9.38 20.63
CA ALA A 106 16.71 -8.76 21.48
C ALA A 106 15.78 -9.80 22.14
N PHE A 107 15.24 -10.72 21.34
CA PHE A 107 14.39 -11.80 21.88
C PHE A 107 15.15 -12.68 22.87
N THR A 108 16.39 -13.04 22.57
CA THR A 108 17.18 -13.90 23.46
C THR A 108 17.49 -13.19 24.79
N GLY A 109 17.81 -11.90 24.75
CA GLY A 109 18.05 -11.09 25.95
C GLY A 109 16.83 -11.03 26.87
N GLU A 110 15.65 -10.71 26.33
CA GLU A 110 14.41 -10.68 27.11
C GLU A 110 14.02 -12.07 27.61
N PHE A 111 14.09 -13.08 26.75
CA PHE A 111 13.63 -14.43 27.05
C PHE A 111 14.47 -15.13 28.13
N GLU A 112 15.76 -14.81 28.22
CA GLU A 112 16.65 -15.37 29.23
C GLU A 112 16.33 -14.92 30.66
N GLU A 113 15.63 -13.79 30.85
CA GLU A 113 15.29 -13.28 32.18
C GLU A 113 14.21 -14.10 32.89
N TYR A 114 13.30 -14.75 32.14
CA TYR A 114 12.14 -15.43 32.73
C TYR A 114 12.00 -16.92 32.36
N ALA A 115 12.72 -17.42 31.35
CA ALA A 115 12.58 -18.81 30.93
C ALA A 115 13.46 -19.78 31.74
N ALA A 116 12.99 -21.02 31.96
CA ALA A 116 13.78 -22.06 32.60
C ALA A 116 15.01 -22.49 31.75
N PRO A 117 16.14 -22.92 32.36
CA PRO A 117 17.39 -23.19 31.62
C PRO A 117 17.28 -24.20 30.48
N ASN A 118 16.46 -25.25 30.65
CA ASN A 118 16.24 -26.24 29.59
C ASN A 118 15.41 -25.68 28.43
N THR A 119 14.50 -24.75 28.72
CA THR A 119 13.70 -24.05 27.71
C THR A 119 14.58 -23.07 26.94
N GLN A 120 15.41 -22.29 27.63
CA GLN A 120 16.40 -21.40 26.99
C GLN A 120 17.29 -22.16 26.00
N LYS A 121 17.83 -23.33 26.39
CA LYS A 121 18.65 -24.17 25.50
C LYS A 121 17.90 -24.58 24.22
N LYS A 122 16.64 -25.00 24.34
CA LYS A 122 15.80 -25.38 23.19
C LYS A 122 15.55 -24.18 22.26
N TYR A 123 15.23 -23.02 22.83
CA TYR A 123 15.00 -21.81 22.04
C TYR A 123 16.27 -21.36 21.34
N ARG A 124 17.43 -21.34 22.01
CA ARG A 124 18.72 -21.03 21.37
C ARG A 124 18.99 -21.93 20.16
N LEU A 125 18.70 -23.24 20.25
CA LEU A 125 18.84 -24.16 19.11
C LEU A 125 17.91 -23.80 17.94
N ILE A 126 16.64 -23.50 18.22
CA ILE A 126 15.66 -23.14 17.19
C ILE A 126 16.04 -21.81 16.52
N LEU A 127 16.43 -20.81 17.32
CA LEU A 127 16.83 -19.49 16.82
C LEU A 127 18.11 -19.55 15.98
N GLN A 128 19.06 -20.42 16.34
CA GLN A 128 20.24 -20.69 15.51
C GLN A 128 19.87 -21.33 14.17
N LYS A 129 18.92 -22.28 14.15
CA LYS A 129 18.41 -22.84 12.89
C LYS A 129 17.73 -21.77 12.06
N LEU A 130 16.92 -20.91 12.68
CA LEU A 130 16.22 -19.82 12.00
C LEU A 130 17.19 -18.81 11.38
N LYS A 131 18.28 -18.49 12.09
CA LYS A 131 19.37 -17.66 11.55
C LYS A 131 19.99 -18.29 10.31
N ARG A 132 20.41 -19.56 10.39
CA ARG A 132 21.03 -20.29 9.27
C ARG A 132 20.10 -20.42 8.06
N PHE A 133 18.82 -20.67 8.29
CA PHE A 133 17.81 -20.72 7.22
C PHE A 133 17.62 -19.36 6.55
N SER A 134 17.63 -18.28 7.32
CA SER A 134 17.56 -16.92 6.77
C SER A 134 18.79 -16.60 5.93
N GLU A 135 19.98 -16.96 6.41
CA GLU A 135 21.25 -16.78 5.70
C GLU A 135 21.28 -17.57 4.39
N SER A 136 20.78 -18.81 4.36
CA SER A 136 20.75 -19.61 3.13
C SER A 136 19.80 -19.06 2.06
N LYS A 137 18.77 -18.31 2.46
CA LYS A 137 17.85 -17.57 1.58
C LYS A 137 18.36 -16.17 1.21
N GLY A 138 19.44 -15.70 1.85
CA GLY A 138 19.96 -14.34 1.68
C GLY A 138 19.11 -13.26 2.37
N TYR A 139 18.32 -13.64 3.37
CA TYR A 139 17.48 -12.70 4.13
C TYR A 139 18.28 -12.04 5.25
N VAL A 140 18.29 -10.70 5.24
CA VAL A 140 18.98 -9.84 6.20
C VAL A 140 17.97 -9.14 7.12
N LEU A 141 16.79 -8.81 6.59
CA LEU A 141 15.71 -8.12 7.28
C LEU A 141 14.58 -9.09 7.65
N LEU A 142 13.98 -8.89 8.83
CA LEU A 142 12.86 -9.72 9.29
C LEU A 142 11.64 -9.63 8.36
N GLU A 143 11.42 -8.47 7.74
CA GLU A 143 10.32 -8.23 6.79
C GLU A 143 10.41 -9.07 5.51
N GLN A 144 11.56 -9.70 5.23
CA GLN A 144 11.72 -10.59 4.08
C GLN A 144 11.11 -11.97 4.32
N TRP A 145 10.81 -12.34 5.56
CA TRP A 145 10.13 -13.58 5.89
C TRP A 145 8.63 -13.50 5.57
N GLY A 146 8.15 -14.42 4.74
CA GLY A 146 6.73 -14.62 4.47
C GLY A 146 6.17 -15.89 5.10
N PRO A 147 4.84 -16.11 5.01
CA PRO A 147 4.19 -17.32 5.52
C PRO A 147 4.71 -18.62 4.87
N THR A 148 5.19 -18.55 3.63
CA THR A 148 5.78 -19.69 2.92
C THR A 148 7.13 -20.06 3.53
N ASP A 149 7.97 -19.07 3.84
CA ASP A 149 9.29 -19.29 4.46
C ASP A 149 9.15 -19.93 5.85
N VAL A 150 8.12 -19.57 6.62
CA VAL A 150 7.80 -20.22 7.91
C VAL A 150 7.49 -21.71 7.73
N ARG A 151 6.75 -22.07 6.69
CA ARG A 151 6.44 -23.48 6.39
C ARG A 151 7.69 -24.23 5.95
N GLU A 152 8.49 -23.63 5.09
CA GLU A 152 9.75 -24.23 4.62
C GLU A 152 10.75 -24.43 5.76
N PHE A 153 10.89 -23.44 6.65
CA PHE A 153 11.72 -23.55 7.84
C PHE A 153 11.27 -24.68 8.76
N ARG A 154 9.96 -24.82 8.98
CA ARG A 154 9.40 -25.92 9.78
C ARG A 154 9.76 -27.29 9.20
N SER A 155 9.87 -27.41 7.88
CA SER A 155 10.27 -28.65 7.19
C SER A 155 11.77 -28.88 7.07
N SER A 156 12.62 -27.94 7.55
CA SER A 156 14.08 -27.96 7.43
C SER A 156 14.85 -28.53 8.62
#